data_AF-A0A946DB95-F1
#
_entry.id   AF-A0A946DB95-F1
#
_cell.length_a   1.000
_cell.length_b   1.000
_cell.length_c   1.000
_cell.angle_alpha   90.00
_cell.angle_beta   90.00
_cell.angle_gamma   90.00
#
_symmetry.space_group_name_H-M   'P 1'
#
loop_
_entity.id
_entity.type
_entity.pdbx_description
1 polymer ?
#
loop_
_entity_poly.entity_id
_entity_poly.type
_entity_poly.pdbx_seq_one_letter_code
_entity_poly.pdbx_strand_id
1 'polypeptide(L)'
;MTNHVYLIDSDGNLRFTRKGLDELTSYFANSGIDIKTIKTLDDYYKARKEAAPMFMDMLVERSNRWSHNSEFDLLRTALFDHPDDEVKRKLRIVE
;
A
#
# COMPACT_ATOMS: atom_id res chain seq x y z
N MET A 1 10.43 -18.43 3.18
CA MET A 1 10.73 -16.98 3.27
C MET A 1 9.56 -16.30 3.96
N THR A 2 9.78 -15.75 5.15
CA THR A 2 8.76 -15.00 5.91
C THR A 2 8.62 -13.62 5.29
N ASN A 3 7.59 -13.42 4.48
CA ASN A 3 7.24 -12.09 4.02
C ASN A 3 6.48 -11.39 5.16
N HIS A 4 6.77 -10.12 5.46
CA HIS A 4 6.17 -9.46 6.63
C HIS A 4 4.64 -9.34 6.55
N VAL A 5 4.07 -9.50 5.36
CA VAL A 5 2.66 -9.29 5.05
C VAL A 5 1.86 -10.59 4.85
N TYR A 6 2.50 -11.72 4.54
CA TYR A 6 1.79 -13.00 4.37
C TYR A 6 2.70 -14.19 4.65
N LEU A 7 2.08 -15.33 4.94
CA LEU A 7 2.70 -16.64 5.09
C LEU A 7 2.13 -17.58 4.04
N ILE A 8 2.95 -18.50 3.55
CA ILE A 8 2.54 -19.58 2.67
C ILE A 8 2.72 -20.89 3.43
N ASP A 9 1.67 -21.70 3.49
CA ASP A 9 1.73 -23.04 4.10
C ASP A 9 2.31 -24.09 3.15
N SER A 10 2.46 -25.32 3.63
CA SER A 10 3.00 -26.45 2.85
C SER A 10 2.19 -26.79 1.61
N ASP A 11 0.90 -26.42 1.60
CA ASP A 11 -0.04 -26.74 0.53
C ASP A 11 -0.15 -25.60 -0.49
N GLY A 12 0.65 -24.54 -0.31
CA GLY A 12 0.68 -23.37 -1.19
C GLY A 12 -0.37 -22.31 -0.87
N ASN A 13 -1.13 -22.44 0.22
CA ASN A 13 -2.12 -21.44 0.59
C ASN A 13 -1.45 -20.25 1.26
N LEU A 14 -1.85 -19.06 0.80
CA LEU A 14 -1.45 -17.78 1.33
C LEU A 14 -2.43 -17.33 2.41
N ARG A 15 -1.88 -16.91 3.56
CA ARG A 15 -2.62 -16.22 4.62
C ARG A 15 -1.91 -14.93 5.00
N PHE A 16 -2.65 -13.83 4.99
CA PHE A 16 -2.10 -12.55 5.42
C PHE A 16 -1.82 -12.54 6.92
N THR A 17 -0.69 -11.95 7.29
CA THR A 17 -0.43 -11.61 8.69
C THR A 17 -1.34 -10.46 9.11
N ARG A 18 -1.48 -10.23 10.42
CA ARG A 18 -2.25 -9.06 10.90
C ARG A 18 -1.71 -7.76 10.31
N LYS A 19 -0.38 -7.59 10.30
CA LYS A 19 0.31 -6.47 9.66
C LYS A 19 0.00 -6.37 8.17
N GLY A 20 -0.03 -7.49 7.45
CA GLY A 20 -0.41 -7.51 6.04
C GLY A 20 -1.83 -7.05 5.79
N LEU A 21 -2.78 -7.46 6.63
CA LEU A 21 -4.15 -6.96 6.57
C LEU A 21 -4.20 -5.46 6.83
N ASP A 22 -3.55 -4.98 7.88
CA ASP A 22 -3.56 -3.56 8.25
C ASP A 22 -2.90 -2.68 7.15
N GLU A 23 -1.88 -3.19 6.45
CA GLU A 23 -1.18 -2.44 5.40
C GLU A 23 -1.84 -2.53 4.01
N LEU A 24 -2.45 -3.66 3.65
CA LEU A 24 -2.85 -3.94 2.27
C LEU A 24 -4.37 -3.95 2.04
N THR A 25 -5.19 -3.96 3.10
CA THR A 25 -6.66 -4.01 2.93
C THR A 25 -7.18 -2.83 2.13
N SER A 26 -6.83 -1.59 2.51
CA SER A 26 -7.27 -0.40 1.78
C SER A 26 -6.73 -0.35 0.35
N TYR A 27 -5.49 -0.78 0.16
CA TYR A 27 -4.87 -0.81 -1.17
C TYR A 27 -5.65 -1.70 -2.15
N PHE A 28 -5.99 -2.93 -1.74
CA PHE A 28 -6.78 -3.83 -2.58
C PHE A 28 -8.24 -3.38 -2.70
N ALA A 29 -8.83 -2.86 -1.62
CA ALA A 29 -10.21 -2.37 -1.63
C ALA A 29 -10.40 -1.20 -2.62
N ASN A 30 -9.41 -0.32 -2.79
CA ASN A 30 -9.44 0.76 -3.77
C ASN A 30 -9.52 0.26 -5.23
N SER A 31 -9.09 -0.98 -5.47
CA SER A 31 -9.27 -1.69 -6.75
C SER A 31 -10.48 -2.64 -6.78
N GLY A 32 -11.33 -2.62 -5.74
CA GLY A 32 -12.51 -3.48 -5.63
C GLY A 32 -12.20 -4.93 -5.23
N ILE A 33 -10.98 -5.20 -4.75
CA ILE A 33 -10.53 -6.56 -4.39
C ILE A 33 -10.64 -6.74 -2.88
N ASP A 34 -11.39 -7.75 -2.44
CA ASP A 34 -11.36 -8.19 -1.04
C ASP A 34 -10.09 -9.02 -0.81
N ILE A 35 -9.17 -8.51 0.00
CA ILE A 35 -7.93 -9.19 0.36
C ILE A 35 -8.15 -10.61 0.91
N LYS A 36 -9.32 -10.90 1.50
CA LYS A 36 -9.65 -12.23 2.04
C LYS A 36 -9.91 -13.27 0.95
N THR A 37 -10.14 -12.87 -0.31
CA THR A 37 -10.35 -13.78 -1.44
C THR A 37 -9.04 -14.23 -2.07
N ILE A 38 -7.91 -13.60 -1.75
CA ILE A 38 -6.57 -13.99 -2.22
C ILE A 38 -6.12 -15.21 -1.41
N LYS A 39 -6.02 -16.38 -2.05
CA LYS A 39 -5.72 -17.66 -1.39
C LYS A 39 -4.37 -18.25 -1.77
N THR A 40 -3.79 -17.82 -2.87
CA THR A 40 -2.49 -18.32 -3.35
C THR A 40 -1.53 -17.18 -3.63
N LEU A 41 -0.25 -17.52 -3.82
CA LEU A 41 0.75 -16.54 -4.24
C LEU A 41 0.45 -15.96 -5.64
N ASP A 42 -0.09 -16.78 -6.54
CA ASP A 42 -0.48 -16.33 -7.89
C ASP A 42 -1.66 -15.36 -7.84
N ASP A 43 -2.68 -15.64 -7.01
CA ASP A 43 -3.78 -14.71 -6.76
C ASP A 43 -3.26 -13.37 -6.23
N TYR A 44 -2.27 -13.42 -5.33
CA TYR A 44 -1.68 -12.22 -4.75
C TYR A 44 -0.98 -11.38 -5.82
N TYR A 45 -0.19 -11.99 -6.70
CA TYR A 45 0.47 -11.25 -7.78
C TYR A 45 -0.53 -10.70 -8.80
N LYS A 46 -1.60 -11.44 -9.10
CA LYS A 46 -2.68 -10.96 -9.97
C LYS A 46 -3.38 -9.75 -9.35
N ALA A 47 -3.81 -9.86 -8.09
CA ALA A 47 -4.44 -8.77 -7.36
C ALA A 47 -3.51 -7.55 -7.26
N ARG A 48 -2.21 -7.76 -7.07
CA ARG A 48 -1.23 -6.66 -7.01
C ARG A 48 -1.08 -5.94 -8.34
N LYS A 49 -1.12 -6.68 -9.46
CA LYS A 49 -1.08 -6.11 -10.80
C LYS A 49 -2.34 -5.30 -11.10
N GLU A 50 -3.51 -5.79 -10.68
CA GLU A 50 -4.80 -5.09 -10.82
C GLU A 50 -4.86 -3.82 -9.96
N ALA A 51 -4.33 -3.87 -8.74
CA ALA A 51 -4.27 -2.73 -7.83
C ALA A 51 -3.15 -1.73 -8.16
N ALA A 52 -2.24 -2.05 -9.09
CA ALA A 52 -1.08 -1.21 -9.42
C ALA A 52 -1.42 0.26 -9.74
N PRO A 53 -2.53 0.60 -10.41
CA PRO A 53 -2.93 2.00 -10.61
C PRO A 53 -3.16 2.78 -9.31
N MET A 54 -3.52 2.10 -8.22
CA MET A 54 -3.78 2.71 -6.90
C MET A 54 -2.52 2.81 -6.04
N PHE A 55 -1.35 2.45 -6.59
CA PHE A 55 -0.10 2.41 -5.83
C PHE A 55 0.33 3.80 -5.31
N MET A 56 0.16 4.84 -6.13
CA MET A 56 0.49 6.21 -5.71
C MET A 56 -0.41 6.69 -4.58
N ASP A 57 -1.71 6.38 -4.63
CA ASP A 57 -2.63 6.68 -3.54
C ASP A 57 -2.23 5.96 -2.25
N MET A 58 -1.85 4.69 -2.33
CA MET A 58 -1.34 3.93 -1.18
C MET A 58 -0.07 4.57 -0.61
N LEU A 59 0.85 5.04 -1.46
CA LEU A 59 2.07 5.71 -1.02
C LEU A 59 1.77 7.02 -0.29
N VAL A 60 0.84 7.83 -0.80
CA VAL A 60 0.39 9.08 -0.16
C VAL A 60 -0.22 8.81 1.21
N GLU A 61 -1.14 7.84 1.32
CA GLU A 61 -1.73 7.44 2.60
C GLU A 61 -0.66 6.95 3.59
N ARG A 62 0.35 6.21 3.10
CA ARG A 62 1.42 5.70 3.93
C ARG A 62 2.36 6.81 4.38
N SER A 63 2.69 7.77 3.52
CA SER A 63 3.57 8.90 3.85
C SER A 63 2.94 9.86 4.86
N ASN A 64 1.61 9.98 4.87
CA ASN A 64 0.88 10.73 5.88
C ASN A 64 1.04 10.17 7.29
N ARG A 65 1.44 8.90 7.44
CA ARG A 65 1.70 8.27 8.74
C ARG A 65 3.15 8.45 9.22
N TRP A 66 4.05 8.99 8.41
CA TRP A 66 5.42 9.25 8.85
C TRP A 66 5.49 10.49 9.76
N SER A 67 6.57 10.60 10.54
CA SER A 67 6.79 11.77 11.37
C SER A 67 6.90 13.05 10.53
N HIS A 68 6.59 14.20 11.14
CA HIS A 68 6.79 15.52 10.53
C HIS A 68 8.13 16.06 11.01
N ASN A 69 9.19 15.71 10.28
CA ASN A 69 10.54 16.20 10.50
C ASN A 69 11.24 16.39 9.15
N SER A 70 12.36 17.10 9.15
CA SER A 70 13.08 17.47 7.93
C SER A 70 13.44 16.28 7.04
N GLU A 71 13.76 15.11 7.61
CA GLU A 71 14.10 13.91 6.85
C GLU A 71 12.88 13.33 6.12
N PHE A 72 11.75 13.16 6.82
CA PHE A 72 10.53 12.64 6.21
C PHE A 72 9.86 13.64 5.28
N ASP A 73 10.02 14.94 5.53
CA ASP A 73 9.54 15.99 4.64
C ASP A 73 10.34 16.03 3.33
N LEU A 74 11.66 15.84 3.40
CA LEU A 74 12.50 15.66 2.22
C LEU A 74 12.09 14.41 1.43
N LEU A 75 11.83 13.28 2.11
CA LEU A 75 11.39 12.05 1.47
C LEU A 75 10.03 12.20 0.78
N ARG A 76 9.05 12.87 1.43
CA ARG A 76 7.76 13.20 0.79
C ARG A 76 7.99 14.04 -0.46
N THR A 77 8.81 15.07 -0.36
CA THR A 77 9.13 15.95 -1.49
C THR A 77 9.75 15.14 -2.63
N ALA A 78 10.77 14.33 -2.37
CA ALA A 78 11.43 13.51 -3.40
C ALA A 78 10.49 12.47 -4.05
N LEU A 79 9.57 11.88 -3.28
CA LEU A 79 8.61 10.89 -3.79
C LEU A 79 7.50 11.53 -4.64
N PHE A 80 7.20 12.81 -4.39
CA PHE A 80 6.07 13.51 -4.98
C PHE A 80 6.49 14.85 -5.58
N ASP A 81 7.71 14.98 -6.11
CA ASP A 81 8.43 16.24 -6.45
C ASP A 81 7.59 17.26 -7.27
N HIS A 82 6.59 16.77 -7.99
CA HIS A 82 5.49 17.54 -8.55
C HIS A 82 4.15 16.86 -8.23
N PRO A 83 3.60 17.06 -7.02
CA PRO A 83 2.32 16.46 -6.69
C PRO A 83 1.27 17.25 -7.44
N ASP A 84 0.41 16.58 -8.19
CA ASP A 84 -0.77 17.25 -8.73
C ASP A 84 -1.64 17.78 -7.56
N ASP A 85 -2.63 18.59 -7.90
CA ASP A 85 -3.49 19.23 -6.89
C ASP A 85 -4.30 18.21 -6.08
N GLU A 86 -4.43 16.96 -6.53
CA GLU A 86 -5.07 15.88 -5.78
C GLU A 86 -4.12 15.33 -4.71
N VAL A 87 -2.86 15.07 -5.07
CA VAL A 87 -1.82 14.62 -4.13
C VAL A 87 -1.54 15.68 -3.07
N LYS A 88 -1.44 16.96 -3.44
CA LYS A 88 -1.25 18.06 -2.47
C LYS A 88 -2.38 18.13 -1.43
N ARG A 89 -3.64 18.02 -1.90
CA ARG A 89 -4.82 17.98 -1.02
C ARG A 89 -4.78 16.79 -0.06
N LYS A 90 -4.40 15.60 -0.56
CA LYS A 90 -4.29 14.37 0.25
C LYS A 90 -3.15 14.42 1.27
N LEU A 91 -2.05 15.10 0.96
CA LEU A 91 -0.92 15.28 1.88
C LEU A 91 -1.16 16.37 2.95
N ARG A 92 -2.30 17.08 2.92
CA ARG A 92 -2.59 18.25 3.79
C ARG A 92 -1.48 19.31 3.76
N ILE A 93 -0.79 19.43 2.62
CA ILE A 93 0.11 20.55 2.35
C ILE A 93 -0.80 21.66 1.84
N VAL A 94 -1.41 22.41 2.76
CA VAL A 94 -2.15 23.62 2.43
C VAL A 94 -1.23 24.76 2.84
N GLU A 95 -0.80 25.56 1.87
CA GLU A 95 -0.15 26.86 2.12
C GLU A 95 -1.09 27.79 2.90
#